data_AF-A0A947JJZ6-F1
#
_entry.id   AF-A0A947JJZ6-F1
#
_cell.length_a   1.000
_cell.length_b   1.000
_cell.length_c   1.000
_cell.angle_alpha   90.00
_cell.angle_beta   90.00
_cell.angle_gamma   90.00
#
_symmetry.space_group_name_H-M   'P 1'
#
loop_
_entity.id
_entity.type
_entity.pdbx_description
1 polymer ?
#
loop_
_entity_poly.entity_id
_entity_poly.type
_entity_poly.pdbx_seq_one_letter_code
_entity_poly.pdbx_strand_id
1 'polypeptide(L)'
;MLDETGNIWYVIYMKHQSGYVPVNFHALGIVLVILGVVGLVERIVKYFVEWNSLGTTFTYFSIVIILVGLYMLKYNPKEKK
;
A
#
# COMPACT_ATOMS: atom_id res chain seq x y z
N MET A 1 8.68 -22.02 -29.87
CA MET A 1 7.85 -23.22 -29.69
C MET A 1 6.44 -22.84 -30.09
N LEU A 2 5.97 -23.40 -31.21
CA LEU A 2 4.58 -23.30 -31.67
C LEU A 2 3.79 -24.43 -30.99
N ASP A 3 2.50 -24.21 -30.71
CA ASP A 3 1.62 -25.33 -30.37
C ASP A 3 1.28 -26.15 -31.62
N GLU A 4 0.66 -27.31 -31.41
CA GLU A 4 0.28 -28.27 -32.46
C GLU A 4 -0.75 -27.73 -33.46
N THR A 5 -1.26 -26.50 -33.27
CA THR A 5 -2.21 -25.82 -34.17
C THR A 5 -1.61 -24.63 -34.92
N GLY A 6 -0.31 -24.36 -34.76
CA GLY A 6 0.40 -23.31 -35.50
C GLY A 6 0.02 -21.88 -35.11
N ASN A 7 -0.72 -21.68 -34.02
CA ASN A 7 -1.20 -20.36 -33.60
C ASN A 7 -0.26 -19.71 -32.59
N ILE A 8 0.54 -18.75 -33.07
CA ILE A 8 1.51 -17.97 -32.26
C ILE A 8 0.79 -17.08 -31.22
N TRP A 9 -0.48 -16.72 -31.48
CA TRP A 9 -1.24 -15.78 -30.68
C TRP A 9 -1.44 -16.25 -29.23
N TYR A 10 -1.76 -17.52 -29.00
CA TYR A 10 -2.07 -18.02 -27.64
C TYR A 10 -0.88 -17.95 -26.68
N VAL A 11 0.35 -18.10 -27.19
CA VAL A 11 1.57 -18.07 -26.36
C VAL A 11 1.91 -16.65 -25.89
N ILE A 12 1.56 -15.63 -26.66
CA ILE A 12 1.81 -14.22 -26.30
C ILE A 12 0.81 -13.73 -25.25
N TYR A 13 -0.47 -14.15 -25.35
CA TYR A 13 -1.50 -13.71 -24.41
C TYR A 13 -1.44 -14.36 -23.02
N MET A 14 -0.89 -15.58 -22.88
CA MET A 14 -0.73 -16.18 -21.55
C MET A 14 0.46 -15.64 -20.76
N LYS A 15 1.45 -15.01 -21.42
CA LYS A 15 2.66 -14.52 -20.73
C LYS A 15 2.45 -13.19 -20.00
N HIS A 16 1.43 -12.43 -20.38
CA HIS A 16 1.00 -11.22 -19.68
C HIS A 16 -0.35 -11.47 -19.00
N GLN A 17 -0.35 -12.25 -17.91
CA GLN A 17 -1.41 -12.08 -16.93
C GLN A 17 -1.34 -10.64 -16.43
N SER A 18 -2.25 -9.80 -16.94
CA SER A 18 -2.52 -8.41 -16.52
C SER A 18 -3.04 -8.31 -15.07
N GLY A 19 -2.63 -9.22 -14.18
CA GLY A 19 -3.30 -9.45 -12.90
C GLY A 19 -2.44 -9.25 -11.66
N TYR A 20 -1.10 -9.36 -11.73
CA TYR A 20 -0.27 -9.28 -10.53
C TYR A 20 1.09 -8.63 -10.84
N VAL A 21 1.13 -7.30 -10.77
CA VAL A 21 2.40 -6.65 -10.43
C VAL A 21 2.74 -7.11 -9.01
N PRO A 22 3.92 -7.69 -8.75
CA PRO A 22 4.29 -8.09 -7.39
C PRO A 22 4.39 -6.83 -6.52
N VAL A 23 3.29 -6.48 -5.86
CA VAL A 23 3.25 -5.34 -4.96
C VAL A 23 4.13 -5.68 -3.78
N ASN A 24 5.13 -4.83 -3.54
CA ASN A 24 5.98 -4.96 -2.38
C ASN A 24 5.20 -4.49 -1.14
N PHE A 25 4.50 -5.43 -0.49
CA PHE A 25 3.70 -5.16 0.73
C PHE A 25 4.51 -4.50 1.84
N HIS A 26 5.81 -4.80 1.93
CA HIS A 26 6.69 -4.15 2.88
C HIS A 26 6.90 -2.67 2.53
N ALA A 27 7.23 -2.37 1.27
CA ALA A 27 7.36 -0.98 0.82
C ALA A 27 6.04 -0.19 0.95
N LEU A 28 4.91 -0.83 0.63
CA LEU A 28 3.59 -0.23 0.74
C LEU A 28 3.22 0.03 2.21
N GLY A 29 3.55 -0.90 3.12
CA GLY A 29 3.41 -0.72 4.56
C GLY A 29 4.23 0.47 5.09
N ILE A 30 5.48 0.62 4.65
CA ILE A 30 6.32 1.79 5.01
C ILE A 30 5.65 3.09 4.56
N VAL A 31 5.20 3.16 3.30
CA VAL A 31 4.55 4.35 2.75
C VAL A 31 3.29 4.70 3.54
N LEU A 32 2.46 3.72 3.88
CA LEU A 32 1.27 3.93 4.70
C LEU A 32 1.63 4.49 6.09
N VAL A 33 2.63 3.91 6.76
CA VAL A 33 3.07 4.40 8.07
C VAL A 33 3.56 5.84 7.97
N ILE A 34 4.37 6.17 6.96
CA ILE A 34 4.87 7.54 6.75
C ILE A 34 3.70 8.51 6.56
N LEU A 35 2.74 8.19 5.69
CA LEU A 35 1.58 9.03 5.44
C LEU A 35 0.75 9.28 6.71
N GLY A 36 0.51 8.22 7.49
CA GLY A 36 -0.24 8.35 8.75
C GLY A 36 0.53 9.15 9.81
N VAL A 37 1.84 8.98 9.92
CA VAL A 37 2.69 9.77 10.84
C VAL A 37 2.69 11.25 10.44
N VAL A 38 2.82 11.55 9.15
CA VAL A 38 2.77 12.93 8.65
C VAL A 38 1.41 13.58 8.98
N GLY A 39 0.30 12.85 8.81
CA GLY A 39 -1.04 13.34 9.19
C GLY A 39 -1.18 13.62 10.69
N LEU A 40 -0.57 12.79 11.56
CA LEU A 40 -0.53 13.05 13.00
C LEU A 40 0.35 14.25 13.36
N VAL A 41 1.53 14.39 12.74
CA VAL A 41 2.42 15.52 12.96
C VAL A 41 1.73 16.83 12.57
N GLU A 42 1.04 16.85 11.43
CA GLU A 42 0.27 18.02 11.00
C GLU A 42 -0.80 18.41 12.04
N ARG A 43 -1.50 17.41 12.61
CA ARG A 43 -2.48 17.65 13.68
C ARG A 43 -1.83 18.26 14.93
N ILE A 44 -0.65 17.79 15.30
CA ILE A 44 0.10 18.31 16.45
C ILE A 44 0.51 19.77 16.18
N VAL A 45 1.08 20.08 15.02
CA VAL A 45 1.46 21.45 14.64
C VAL A 45 0.24 22.37 14.68
N LYS A 46 -0.89 21.94 14.10
CA LYS A 46 -2.13 22.72 14.09
C LYS A 46 -2.73 22.92 15.49
N TYR A 47 -2.55 21.96 16.39
CA TYR A 47 -2.95 22.10 17.78
C TYR A 47 -2.17 23.24 18.47
N PHE A 48 -0.87 23.33 18.25
CA PHE A 48 -0.03 24.41 18.79
C PHE A 48 -0.29 25.78 18.16
N VAL A 49 -0.66 25.82 16.88
CA VAL A 49 -0.96 27.06 16.16
C VAL A 49 -2.43 27.51 16.38
N GLU A 50 -3.20 26.81 17.21
CA GLU A 50 -4.65 26.98 17.40
C GLU A 50 -5.47 26.94 16.10
N TRP A 51 -4.86 26.43 15.03
CA TRP A 51 -5.45 26.37 13.70
C TRP A 51 -6.34 25.12 13.59
N ASN A 52 -7.50 25.18 14.23
CA ASN A 52 -8.41 24.05 14.39
C ASN A 52 -9.25 23.76 13.12
N SER A 53 -8.60 23.66 11.97
CA SER A 53 -9.27 23.48 10.67
C SER A 53 -9.45 22.00 10.26
N LEU A 54 -8.71 21.06 10.87
CA LEU A 54 -8.88 19.64 10.55
C LEU A 54 -9.87 19.00 11.51
N GLY A 55 -10.90 18.36 10.96
CA GLY A 55 -11.85 17.59 11.76
C GLY A 55 -11.19 16.38 12.43
N THR A 56 -11.74 15.95 13.57
CA THR A 56 -11.30 14.77 14.32
C THR A 56 -11.23 13.50 13.46
N THR A 57 -12.04 13.42 12.40
CA THR A 57 -12.03 12.36 11.38
C THR A 57 -10.65 12.14 10.77
N PHE A 58 -9.88 13.19 10.50
CA PHE A 58 -8.55 13.08 9.88
C PHE A 58 -7.54 12.42 10.83
N THR A 59 -7.65 12.72 12.14
CA THR A 59 -6.84 12.08 13.17
C THR A 59 -7.12 10.58 13.24
N TYR A 60 -8.41 10.19 13.28
CA TYR A 60 -8.78 8.78 13.32
C TYR A 60 -8.33 8.04 12.06
N PHE A 61 -8.47 8.66 10.88
CA PHE A 61 -8.01 8.09 9.63
C PHE A 61 -6.49 7.87 9.62
N SER A 62 -5.72 8.84 10.13
CA SER A 62 -4.26 8.74 10.25
C SER A 62 -3.85 7.58 11.17
N ILE A 63 -4.53 7.42 12.32
CA ILE A 63 -4.29 6.28 13.24
C ILE A 63 -4.57 4.94 12.56
N VAL A 64 -5.71 4.83 11.85
CA VAL A 64 -6.09 3.59 11.14
C VAL A 64 -5.06 3.25 10.06
N ILE A 65 -4.61 4.24 9.28
CA ILE A 65 -3.58 4.04 8.25
C ILE A 65 -2.27 3.51 8.86
N ILE A 66 -1.84 4.08 10.00
CA ILE A 66 -0.63 3.59 10.69
C ILE A 66 -0.81 2.14 11.12
N LEU A 67 -1.95 1.79 11.71
CA LEU A 67 -2.23 0.43 12.16
C LEU A 67 -2.23 -0.57 10.99
N VAL A 68 -2.84 -0.19 9.85
CA VAL A 68 -2.83 -1.02 8.63
C VAL A 68 -1.41 -1.16 8.06
N GLY A 69 -0.64 -0.06 8.02
CA GLY A 69 0.75 -0.08 7.56
C GLY A 69 1.63 -0.97 8.44
N LEU A 70 1.52 -0.86 9.76
CA LEU A 70 2.22 -1.73 10.72
C LEU A 70 1.80 -3.19 10.60
N TYR A 71 0.51 -3.46 10.39
CA TYR A 71 0.02 -4.81 10.13
C TYR A 71 0.65 -5.41 8.86
N MET A 72 0.72 -4.64 7.77
CA MET A 72 1.36 -5.07 6.53
C MET A 72 2.87 -5.33 6.69
N LEU A 73 3.56 -4.53 7.51
CA LEU A 73 4.97 -4.76 7.84
C LEU A 73 5.17 -6.04 8.66
N LYS A 74 4.30 -6.27 9.65
CA LYS A 74 4.34 -7.48 10.49
C LYS A 74 3.96 -8.74 9.72
N TYR A 75 3.01 -8.63 8.79
CA TYR A 75 2.50 -9.75 8.01
C TYR A 75 3.15 -9.77 6.63
N ASN A 76 4.46 -10.04 6.59
CA ASN A 76 5.19 -10.21 5.33
C ASN A 76 5.03 -11.66 4.83
N PRO A 77 4.22 -11.93 3.79
CA PRO A 77 4.01 -13.29 3.29
C PRO A 77 5.27 -13.91 2.66
N LYS A 78 6.35 -13.14 2.47
CA LYS A 78 7.60 -13.59 1.86
C LYS A 78 8.59 -14.25 2.81
N GLU A 79 8.39 -14.16 4.13
CA GLU A 79 9.30 -14.75 5.14
C GLU A 79 8.85 -16.12 5.68
N LYS A 80 7.69 -16.63 5.26
CA LYS A 80 7.31 -18.03 5.52
C LYS A 80 7.88 -18.93 4.41
N LYS A 81 9.18 -19.17 4.43
CA LYS A 81 9.82 -20.29 3.72
C LYS A 81 10.85 -20.93 4.62
#